data_AF-A0A849THX8-F1
#
_entry.id   AF-A0A849THX8-F1
#
_cell.length_a   1.000
_cell.length_b   1.000
_cell.length_c   1.000
_cell.angle_alpha   90.00
_cell.angle_beta   90.00
_cell.angle_gamma   90.00
#
_symmetry.space_group_name_H-M   'P 1'
#
loop_
_entity.id
_entity.type
_entity.pdbx_description
1 polymer ?
#
loop_
_entity_poly.entity_id
_entity_poly.type
_entity_poly.pdbx_seq_one_letter_code
_entity_poly.pdbx_strand_id
1 'polypeptide(L)'
;MTDWHKQRCEAMKERILPEGERKQLLATYGEAIRPILTKLLDERAAQLVDGWDRSFKSMGEYLSADDREALSRRLLTHAEAAQMLGCSVATVKRMVQQGRLPQPVEISERRIGHRMPDILAFVGTNPKRGN
;
A
#
# COMPACT_ATOMS: atom_id res chain seq x y z
N MET A 1 -3.41 9.60 16.84
CA MET A 1 -3.68 8.44 15.96
C MET A 1 -4.83 8.79 15.00
N THR A 2 -4.84 10.01 14.43
CA THR A 2 -6.12 10.65 14.01
C THR A 2 -5.97 11.62 12.84
N ASP A 3 -5.02 11.38 11.93
CA ASP A 3 -4.77 12.29 10.78
C ASP A 3 -5.14 11.63 9.44
N TRP A 4 -4.80 10.35 9.25
CA TRP A 4 -5.06 9.61 8.00
C TRP A 4 -6.55 9.48 7.62
N HIS A 5 -7.41 9.07 8.56
CA HIS A 5 -8.85 8.90 8.28
C HIS A 5 -9.51 10.25 7.98
N LYS A 6 -9.11 11.30 8.71
CA LYS A 6 -9.55 12.67 8.48
C LYS A 6 -9.15 13.17 7.09
N GLN A 7 -7.89 12.98 6.68
CA GLN A 7 -7.39 13.35 5.34
C GLN A 7 -8.17 12.63 4.23
N ARG A 8 -8.53 11.37 4.43
CA ARG A 8 -9.30 10.60 3.45
C ARG A 8 -10.76 11.01 3.38
N CYS A 9 -11.37 11.33 4.51
CA CYS A 9 -12.70 11.91 4.55
C CYS A 9 -12.71 13.24 3.79
N GLU A 10 -11.73 14.12 4.00
CA GLU A 10 -11.63 15.38 3.23
C GLU A 10 -11.43 15.13 1.73
N ALA A 11 -10.53 14.23 1.34
CA ALA A 11 -10.34 13.86 -0.07
C ALA A 11 -11.62 13.24 -0.68
N MET A 12 -12.40 12.51 0.12
CA MET A 12 -13.65 11.90 -0.33
C MET A 12 -14.76 12.94 -0.45
N LYS A 13 -14.85 13.92 0.45
CA LYS A 13 -15.80 15.05 0.34
C LYS A 13 -15.59 15.78 -0.98
N GLU A 14 -14.34 16.04 -1.35
CA GLU A 14 -14.02 16.71 -2.60
C GLU A 14 -14.39 15.89 -3.84
N ARG A 15 -14.38 14.55 -3.74
CA ARG A 15 -14.82 13.65 -4.82
C ARG A 15 -16.34 13.48 -4.89
N ILE A 16 -17.03 13.52 -3.75
CA ILE A 16 -18.49 13.40 -3.68
C ILE A 16 -19.14 14.67 -4.22
N LEU A 17 -18.63 15.84 -3.81
CA LEU A 17 -19.15 17.13 -4.25
C LEU A 17 -17.99 18.14 -4.37
N PRO A 18 -17.46 18.31 -5.59
CA PRO A 18 -16.38 19.25 -5.86
C PRO A 18 -16.72 20.68 -5.42
N GLU A 19 -15.70 21.46 -5.07
CA GLU A 19 -15.89 22.82 -4.53
C GLU A 19 -16.72 23.73 -5.45
N GLY A 20 -16.56 23.59 -6.78
CA GLY A 20 -17.32 24.36 -7.78
C GLY A 20 -18.83 24.10 -7.74
N GLU A 21 -19.23 22.84 -7.66
CA GLU A 21 -20.64 22.43 -7.57
C GLU A 21 -21.24 22.81 -6.22
N ARG A 22 -20.44 22.74 -5.15
CA ARG A 22 -20.82 23.18 -3.81
C ARG A 22 -21.16 24.66 -3.79
N LYS A 23 -20.35 25.50 -4.45
CA LYS A 23 -20.62 26.94 -4.62
C LYS A 23 -21.88 27.20 -5.42
N GLN A 24 -22.10 26.44 -6.49
CA GLN A 24 -23.31 26.56 -7.32
C GLN A 24 -24.59 26.20 -6.54
N LEU A 25 -24.55 25.14 -5.72
CA LEU A 25 -25.68 24.76 -4.87
C LEU A 25 -25.97 25.83 -3.80
N LEU A 26 -24.95 26.39 -3.17
CA LEU A 26 -25.12 27.50 -2.22
C LEU A 26 -25.64 28.77 -2.89
N ALA A 27 -25.25 29.04 -4.14
CA ALA A 27 -25.80 30.15 -4.91
C ALA A 27 -27.27 29.94 -5.29
N THR A 28 -27.69 28.68 -5.50
CA THR A 28 -29.06 28.33 -5.91
C THR A 28 -30.03 28.27 -4.73
N TYR A 29 -29.61 27.67 -3.62
CA TYR A 29 -30.46 27.40 -2.45
C TYR A 29 -30.16 28.31 -1.25
N GLY A 30 -29.18 29.19 -1.36
CA GLY A 30 -28.78 30.15 -0.35
C GLY A 30 -27.86 29.59 0.74
N GLU A 31 -27.27 30.48 1.53
CA GLU A 31 -26.30 30.11 2.57
C GLU A 31 -26.92 29.35 3.76
N ALA A 32 -28.24 29.42 3.90
CA ALA A 32 -28.97 28.76 4.99
C ALA A 32 -28.82 27.22 4.96
N ILE A 33 -28.57 26.63 3.78
CA ILE A 33 -28.41 25.18 3.64
C ILE A 33 -26.99 24.68 3.96
N ARG A 34 -26.00 25.59 4.08
CA ARG A 34 -24.59 25.24 4.34
C ARG A 34 -24.39 24.27 5.51
N PRO A 35 -24.96 24.49 6.72
CA PRO A 35 -24.72 23.57 7.84
C PRO A 35 -25.29 22.17 7.59
N ILE A 36 -26.41 22.07 6.88
CA ILE A 36 -27.05 20.79 6.52
C ILE A 36 -26.19 20.08 5.48
N LEU A 37 -25.74 20.81 4.44
CA LEU A 37 -24.91 20.27 3.37
C LEU A 37 -23.57 19.74 3.91
N THR A 38 -22.89 20.51 4.77
CA THR A 38 -21.64 20.08 5.41
C THR A 38 -21.85 18.80 6.21
N LYS A 39 -22.90 18.74 7.04
CA LYS A 39 -23.18 17.56 7.84
C LYS A 39 -23.43 16.32 6.98
N LEU A 40 -24.22 16.45 5.91
CA LEU A 40 -24.50 15.33 5.00
C LEU A 40 -23.26 14.86 4.24
N LEU A 41 -22.39 15.78 3.81
CA LEU A 41 -21.13 15.44 3.16
C LEU A 41 -20.18 14.73 4.13
N ASP A 42 -20.10 15.18 5.37
CA ASP A 42 -19.28 14.57 6.41
C ASP A 42 -19.73 13.14 6.70
N GLU A 43 -21.05 12.95 6.91
CA GLU A 43 -21.65 11.64 7.14
C GLU A 43 -21.46 10.70 5.94
N ARG A 44 -21.64 11.22 4.71
CA ARG A 44 -21.50 10.41 3.50
C ARG A 44 -20.04 10.04 3.21
N ALA A 45 -19.11 10.97 3.42
CA ALA A 45 -17.68 10.72 3.29
C ALA A 45 -17.21 9.68 4.30
N ALA A 46 -17.63 9.79 5.56
CA ALA A 46 -17.33 8.81 6.60
C ALA A 46 -17.88 7.43 6.23
N GLN A 47 -19.15 7.32 5.80
CA GLN A 47 -19.74 6.05 5.35
C GLN A 47 -18.97 5.41 4.20
N LEU A 48 -18.53 6.19 3.22
CA LEU A 48 -17.78 5.69 2.08
C LEU A 48 -16.35 5.30 2.45
N VAL A 49 -15.69 6.04 3.33
CA VAL A 49 -14.36 5.69 3.85
C VAL A 49 -14.46 4.43 4.71
N ASP A 50 -15.45 4.31 5.58
CA ASP A 50 -15.66 3.13 6.42
C ASP A 50 -16.12 1.91 5.61
N GLY A 51 -16.89 2.13 4.55
CA GLY A 51 -17.25 1.11 3.56
C GLY A 51 -16.04 0.66 2.77
N TRP A 52 -15.22 1.60 2.29
CA TRP A 52 -13.97 1.31 1.59
C TRP A 52 -12.96 0.62 2.50
N ASP A 53 -12.83 1.01 3.77
CA ASP A 53 -11.96 0.36 4.75
C ASP A 53 -12.46 -1.06 5.09
N ARG A 54 -13.78 -1.29 5.13
CA ARG A 54 -14.35 -2.64 5.25
C ARG A 54 -14.14 -3.48 4.00
N SER A 55 -14.37 -2.91 2.81
CA SER A 55 -14.09 -3.56 1.54
C SER A 55 -12.60 -3.80 1.33
N PHE A 56 -11.73 -2.92 1.82
CA PHE A 56 -10.28 -3.05 1.74
C PHE A 56 -9.73 -4.06 2.75
N LYS A 57 -10.26 -4.08 3.97
CA LYS A 57 -10.01 -5.16 4.95
C LYS A 57 -10.51 -6.51 4.42
N SER A 58 -11.64 -6.55 3.72
CA SER A 58 -12.16 -7.72 3.02
C SER A 58 -11.33 -8.10 1.77
N MET A 59 -10.75 -7.13 1.05
CA MET A 59 -9.84 -7.36 -0.09
C MET A 59 -8.45 -7.82 0.34
N GLY A 60 -8.00 -7.49 1.56
CA GLY A 60 -6.79 -8.06 2.17
C GLY A 60 -6.90 -9.57 2.45
N GLU A 61 -8.10 -10.12 2.44
CA GLU A 61 -8.38 -11.57 2.53
C GLU A 61 -8.43 -12.27 1.15
N TYR A 62 -8.25 -11.56 0.03
CA TYR A 62 -8.17 -12.16 -1.32
C TYR A 62 -7.13 -11.46 -2.21
N LEU A 63 -5.84 -11.75 -2.03
CA LEU A 63 -4.94 -11.71 -3.20
C LEU A 63 -5.41 -12.79 -4.18
N SER A 64 -5.82 -12.41 -5.39
CA SER A 64 -6.18 -13.36 -6.46
C SER A 64 -4.96 -14.23 -6.82
N ALA A 65 -5.17 -15.40 -7.43
CA ALA A 65 -4.05 -16.26 -7.85
C ALA A 65 -3.09 -15.51 -8.80
N ASP A 66 -3.62 -14.64 -9.65
CA ASP A 66 -2.85 -13.79 -10.56
C ASP A 66 -2.10 -12.66 -9.83
N ASP A 67 -2.69 -12.09 -8.76
CA ASP A 67 -1.99 -11.12 -7.91
C ASP A 67 -0.91 -11.80 -7.08
N ARG A 68 -1.14 -13.02 -6.59
CA ARG A 68 -0.10 -13.86 -5.96
C ARG A 68 0.99 -14.22 -6.97
N GLU A 69 0.63 -14.48 -8.22
CA GLU A 69 1.58 -14.75 -9.29
C GLU A 69 2.38 -13.49 -9.65
N ALA A 70 1.74 -12.33 -9.78
CA ALA A 70 2.39 -11.05 -10.04
C ALA A 70 3.28 -10.59 -8.87
N LEU A 71 2.86 -10.84 -7.62
CA LEU A 71 3.69 -10.64 -6.44
C LEU A 71 4.87 -11.62 -6.45
N SER A 72 4.63 -12.89 -6.83
CA SER A 72 5.70 -13.90 -6.95
C SER A 72 6.69 -13.58 -8.07
N ARG A 73 6.25 -12.97 -9.17
CA ARG A 73 7.11 -12.42 -10.23
C ARG A 73 7.92 -11.22 -9.74
N ARG A 74 7.48 -10.55 -8.67
CA ARG A 74 8.21 -9.46 -7.98
C ARG A 74 8.98 -9.95 -6.75
N LEU A 75 8.92 -11.24 -6.41
CA LEU A 75 9.78 -11.84 -5.42
C LEU A 75 11.01 -12.42 -6.10
N LEU A 76 12.17 -12.02 -5.60
CA LEU A 76 13.44 -12.54 -6.05
C LEU A 76 13.68 -13.89 -5.37
N THR A 77 13.91 -14.91 -6.18
CA THR A 77 14.48 -16.16 -5.71
C THR A 77 15.85 -15.90 -5.05
N HIS A 78 16.35 -16.86 -4.27
CA HIS A 78 17.70 -16.76 -3.72
C HIS A 78 18.77 -16.60 -4.80
N ALA A 79 18.54 -17.10 -6.02
CA ALA A 79 19.45 -16.96 -7.16
C ALA A 79 19.45 -15.52 -7.69
N GLU A 80 18.28 -14.93 -7.91
CA GLU A 80 18.17 -13.56 -8.39
C GLU A 80 18.64 -12.56 -7.35
N ALA A 81 18.32 -12.77 -6.08
CA ALA A 81 18.86 -11.98 -4.98
C ALA A 81 20.40 -12.07 -4.90
N ALA A 82 20.97 -13.26 -5.13
CA ALA A 82 22.42 -13.45 -5.16
C ALA A 82 23.08 -12.71 -6.32
N GLN A 83 22.48 -12.75 -7.52
CA GLN A 83 22.93 -12.00 -8.68
C GLN A 83 22.90 -10.49 -8.42
N MET A 84 21.80 -9.99 -7.85
CA MET A 84 21.68 -8.56 -7.50
C MET A 84 22.69 -8.12 -6.44
N LEU A 85 22.99 -8.99 -5.48
CA LEU A 85 23.95 -8.72 -4.41
C LEU A 85 25.41 -9.02 -4.81
N GLY A 86 25.65 -9.49 -6.04
CA GLY A 86 26.98 -9.87 -6.52
C GLY A 86 27.64 -10.97 -5.69
N CYS A 87 26.87 -11.90 -5.13
CA CYS A 87 27.39 -12.97 -4.27
C CYS A 87 26.81 -14.33 -4.63
N SER A 88 27.22 -15.38 -3.91
CA SER A 88 26.71 -16.73 -4.12
C SER A 88 25.37 -16.97 -3.41
N VAL A 89 24.54 -17.88 -3.93
CA VAL A 89 23.28 -18.31 -3.31
C VAL A 89 23.47 -18.81 -1.86
N ALA A 90 24.57 -19.53 -1.61
CA ALA A 90 24.92 -19.97 -0.26
C ALA A 90 25.18 -18.79 0.68
N THR A 91 25.77 -17.71 0.17
CA THR A 91 25.99 -16.48 0.94
C THR A 91 24.66 -15.82 1.29
N VAL A 92 23.71 -15.74 0.36
CA VAL A 92 22.37 -15.21 0.63
C VAL A 92 21.66 -16.04 1.69
N LYS A 93 21.63 -17.38 1.56
CA LYS A 93 21.03 -18.26 2.57
C LYS A 93 21.65 -18.06 3.96
N ARG A 94 22.97 -17.97 4.02
CA ARG A 94 23.69 -17.69 5.26
C ARG A 94 23.33 -16.31 5.83
N MET A 95 23.24 -15.28 5.00
CA MET A 95 22.86 -13.93 5.44
C MET A 95 21.43 -13.89 6.01
N VAL A 96 20.49 -14.63 5.41
CA VAL A 96 19.12 -14.79 5.91
C VAL A 96 19.11 -15.50 7.26
N GLN A 97 19.83 -16.62 7.38
CA GLN A 97 19.98 -17.34 8.65
C GLN A 97 20.60 -16.49 9.75
N GLN A 98 21.53 -15.61 9.39
CA GLN A 98 22.19 -14.67 10.31
C GLN A 98 21.35 -13.40 10.57
N GLY A 99 20.16 -13.27 9.98
CA GLY A 99 19.29 -12.09 10.12
C GLY A 99 19.83 -10.81 9.48
N ARG A 100 20.84 -10.92 8.60
CA ARG A 100 21.45 -9.78 7.89
C ARG A 100 20.66 -9.38 6.64
N LEU A 101 19.96 -10.34 6.03
CA LEU A 101 18.97 -10.08 4.99
C LEU A 101 17.58 -10.34 5.56
N PRO A 102 16.55 -9.59 5.10
CA PRO A 102 15.16 -9.87 5.46
C PRO A 102 14.78 -11.32 5.17
N GLN A 103 13.92 -11.88 6.01
CA GLN A 103 13.43 -13.24 5.79
C GLN A 103 12.61 -13.28 4.50
N PRO A 104 12.80 -14.31 3.67
CA PRO A 104 12.01 -14.45 2.46
C PRO A 104 10.54 -14.66 2.84
N VAL A 105 9.66 -14.14 1.99
CA VAL A 105 8.23 -14.35 2.13
C VAL A 105 7.87 -15.67 1.47
N GLU A 106 7.22 -16.54 2.25
CA GLU A 106 6.62 -17.76 1.75
C GLU A 106 5.27 -17.41 1.12
N ILE A 107 5.16 -17.57 -0.20
CA ILE A 107 3.88 -17.39 -0.92
C ILE A 107 3.09 -18.71 -0.91
N SER A 108 3.79 -19.84 -0.95
CA SER A 108 3.23 -21.19 -0.91
C SER A 108 4.26 -22.18 -0.40
N GLU A 109 3.86 -23.41 -0.08
CA GLU A 109 4.74 -24.50 0.38
C GLU A 109 5.99 -24.73 -0.50
N ARG A 110 5.92 -24.37 -1.78
CA ARG A 110 7.01 -24.57 -2.75
C ARG A 110 7.64 -23.28 -3.27
N ARG A 111 7.14 -22.10 -2.88
CA ARG A 111 7.62 -20.80 -3.40
C ARG A 111 7.97 -19.86 -2.26
N ILE A 112 9.27 -19.65 -2.11
CA ILE A 112 9.89 -18.80 -1.09
C ILE A 112 10.78 -17.78 -1.82
N GLY A 113 10.56 -16.49 -1.57
CA GLY A 113 11.29 -15.43 -2.27
C GLY A 113 11.43 -14.14 -1.48
N HIS A 114 12.43 -13.35 -1.81
CA HIS A 114 12.75 -12.07 -1.19
C HIS A 114 11.97 -10.95 -1.87
N ARG A 115 11.42 -10.00 -1.11
CA ARG A 115 10.79 -8.84 -1.75
C ARG A 115 11.88 -7.99 -2.40
N MET A 116 11.68 -7.62 -3.67
CA MET A 116 12.62 -6.76 -4.38
C MET A 116 12.95 -5.44 -3.64
N PRO A 117 11.98 -4.70 -3.06
CA PRO A 117 12.27 -3.49 -2.30
C PRO A 117 13.22 -3.72 -1.12
N ASP A 118 13.13 -4.87 -0.46
CA ASP A 118 13.94 -5.22 0.72
C ASP A 118 15.40 -5.48 0.33
N ILE A 119 15.62 -6.17 -0.80
CA ILE A 119 16.96 -6.39 -1.36
C ILE A 119 17.57 -5.06 -1.83
N LEU A 120 16.79 -4.22 -2.51
CA LEU A 120 17.24 -2.90 -2.94
C LEU A 120 17.60 -1.98 -1.76
N ALA A 121 16.80 -2.00 -0.69
CA ALA A 121 17.10 -1.25 0.53
C ALA A 121 18.41 -1.75 1.17
N PHE A 122 18.65 -3.06 1.17
CA PHE A 122 19.91 -3.62 1.67
C PHE A 122 21.13 -3.18 0.83
N VAL A 123 21.02 -3.17 -0.50
CA VAL A 123 22.07 -2.64 -1.40
C VAL A 123 22.35 -1.17 -1.12
N GLY A 124 21.29 -0.35 -0.99
CA GLY A 124 21.42 1.09 -0.71
C GLY A 124 22.06 1.38 0.66
N THR A 125 21.87 0.50 1.63
CA THR A 125 22.45 0.63 2.99
C THR A 125 23.92 0.21 3.03
N ASN A 126 24.41 -0.57 2.06
CA ASN A 126 25.75 -1.16 2.09
C ASN A 126 26.52 -0.91 0.79
N PRO A 127 26.97 0.33 0.52
CA PRO A 127 27.62 0.69 -0.75
C PRO A 127 29.04 0.10 -0.93
N LYS A 128 29.59 -0.62 0.06
CA LYS A 128 30.96 -1.15 0.01
C LYS A 128 31.03 -2.61 -0.43
N ARG A 129 30.62 -2.91 -1.67
CA ARG A 129 31.08 -4.08 -2.45
C ARG A 129 31.04 -3.75 -3.96
N GLY A 130 31.75 -2.70 -4.35
CA GLY A 130 32.26 -2.56 -5.71
C GLY A 130 33.52 -3.42 -5.84
N ASN A 131 33.61 -4.18 -6.92
CA ASN A 131 34.86 -4.80 -7.38
C ASN A 131 35.78 -3.70 -7.93
#